data_AF-Q5H2I2-F1
#
_entry.id   AF-Q5H2I2-F1
#
_cell.length_a   1.000
_cell.length_b   1.000
_cell.length_c   1.000
_cell.angle_alpha   90.00
_cell.angle_beta   90.00
_cell.angle_gamma   90.00
#
_symmetry.space_group_name_H-M   'P 1'
#
loop_
_entity.id
_entity.type
_entity.pdbx_description
1 polymer ?
#
loop_
_entity_poly.entity_id
_entity_poly.type
_entity_poly.pdbx_seq_one_letter_code
_entity_poly.pdbx_strand_id
1 'polypeptide(L)'
;MMPGISANGSSVAFKCDRDDHVTRKVRFRLRGSTSQDSAGPSINMMPLPSKHATITAYSGLGMAGFGEPNMSVARSAIKKQPVDRNTSMLQTFIWEGADKRGVKMKGEQTARNANMLRAELRRQGIVPSMVKQKPKPLFGGAGKKITPKEIAFFSRQMATMMKSGVPIVSSLEIIGEGHKNPRMKKMVGQIRTDIEGGSSLYESISKHPVQFDELYRNLVRAGEGAGVLETVLETVATYKENIEALKGKIKKALFYPAMVVAVAIIVSAILLIFVVPQFEEVFKSFGAELPAFTQLLVNASRFMVSYWWLMLIVTVGSVVGFIFAYKRSPRMQHGLDRLILKVPVIGQIMHNSAIARFARTTAVTFKAGVPLVEALGIVAGATGNKLYEEAVFRMRDDVSVGYPVNMAMKQVNLFPHMVIQMTAIGEEAGALDAMLFKVAEYFEEEVNNAVDALSSLLEPLIMVFIGTIVGGMVIGMYLPIFKLGAVVG
;
A
#
# COMPACT_ATOMS: atom_id res chain seq x y z
N MET A 1 65.02 -10.90 12.07
CA MET A 1 64.80 -12.33 12.38
C MET A 1 63.38 -12.70 11.97
N MET A 2 63.28 -13.45 10.86
CA MET A 2 62.18 -14.39 10.55
C MET A 2 62.25 -15.60 11.51
N PRO A 3 61.25 -16.50 11.63
CA PRO A 3 60.42 -17.13 10.57
C PRO A 3 58.89 -17.12 10.87
N GLY A 4 57.95 -17.49 10.00
CA GLY A 4 57.97 -18.23 8.73
C GLY A 4 57.04 -19.46 8.82
N ILE A 5 56.42 -19.84 7.68
CA ILE A 5 55.59 -21.04 7.37
C ILE A 5 54.06 -20.85 7.54
N SER A 6 53.17 -21.24 6.61
CA SER A 6 53.22 -21.61 5.18
C SER A 6 51.76 -21.81 4.70
N ALA A 7 51.58 -21.63 3.40
CA ALA A 7 50.37 -21.68 2.59
C ALA A 7 49.61 -23.02 2.58
N ASN A 8 48.33 -22.96 2.18
CA ASN A 8 47.90 -23.72 1.01
C ASN A 8 46.66 -23.07 0.34
N GLY A 9 46.76 -22.84 -0.97
CA GLY A 9 45.65 -22.46 -1.84
C GLY A 9 45.27 -23.62 -2.75
N SER A 10 44.07 -23.61 -3.33
CA SER A 10 43.77 -24.35 -4.56
C SER A 10 42.56 -23.77 -5.30
N SER A 11 42.87 -23.23 -6.49
CA SER A 11 42.16 -23.28 -7.77
C SER A 11 40.63 -23.15 -7.87
N VAL A 12 40.29 -22.01 -8.48
CA VAL A 12 39.31 -21.84 -9.56
C VAL A 12 39.46 -22.94 -10.63
N ALA A 13 38.36 -23.57 -11.03
CA ALA A 13 38.28 -24.38 -12.24
C ALA A 13 37.04 -23.99 -13.06
N PHE A 14 37.30 -23.31 -14.19
CA PHE A 14 36.41 -23.18 -15.33
C PHE A 14 36.06 -24.57 -15.86
N LYS A 15 34.77 -24.82 -16.13
CA LYS A 15 34.36 -25.91 -17.03
C LYS A 15 33.56 -25.31 -18.19
N CYS A 16 34.27 -25.24 -19.31
CA CYS A 16 33.75 -25.08 -20.65
C CYS A 16 32.95 -26.36 -20.98
N ASP A 17 31.72 -26.21 -21.47
CA ASP A 17 31.07 -27.26 -22.24
C ASP A 17 30.59 -26.64 -23.54
N ARG A 18 30.96 -27.31 -24.63
CA ARG A 18 30.82 -26.89 -26.03
C ARG A 18 30.05 -28.01 -26.73
N ASP A 19 29.36 -27.63 -27.80
CA ASP A 19 28.63 -28.45 -28.77
C ASP A 19 27.16 -28.73 -28.36
N ASP A 20 26.13 -28.50 -29.19
CA ASP A 20 26.08 -28.74 -30.63
C ASP A 20 25.03 -27.88 -31.37
N HIS A 21 25.23 -27.76 -32.67
CA HIS A 21 24.42 -27.05 -33.66
C HIS A 21 22.97 -27.59 -33.78
N VAL A 22 22.02 -26.74 -34.22
CA VAL A 22 21.19 -26.97 -35.42
C VAL A 22 20.30 -25.74 -35.71
N THR A 23 20.46 -25.26 -36.93
CA THR A 23 19.68 -24.27 -37.68
C THR A 23 18.23 -24.71 -37.89
N ARG A 24 17.28 -23.76 -37.85
CA ARG A 24 16.17 -23.72 -38.82
C ARG A 24 15.54 -22.33 -38.94
N LYS A 25 15.92 -21.66 -40.04
CA LYS A 25 15.11 -20.68 -40.77
C LYS A 25 13.73 -21.27 -41.08
N VAL A 26 12.66 -20.54 -40.83
CA VAL A 26 11.47 -20.58 -41.69
C VAL A 26 11.06 -19.15 -42.00
N ARG A 27 11.29 -18.78 -43.25
CA ARG A 27 10.78 -17.62 -43.97
C ARG A 27 9.55 -18.11 -44.71
N PHE A 28 8.39 -17.48 -44.55
CA PHE A 28 7.34 -17.53 -45.56
C PHE A 28 6.89 -16.12 -45.93
N ARG A 29 6.74 -15.94 -47.25
CA ARG A 29 6.64 -14.68 -47.98
C ARG A 29 5.35 -14.77 -48.80
N LEU A 30 4.65 -13.63 -48.88
CA LEU A 30 3.72 -13.18 -49.93
C LEU A 30 2.35 -13.86 -50.10
N ARG A 31 1.30 -13.05 -50.05
CA ARG A 31 0.66 -12.49 -51.26
C ARG A 31 -0.33 -11.39 -50.90
N GLY A 32 -0.29 -10.29 -51.63
CA GLY A 32 -1.31 -9.25 -51.61
C GLY A 32 -2.41 -9.50 -52.63
N SER A 33 -3.49 -8.73 -52.53
CA SER A 33 -4.30 -8.31 -53.67
C SER A 33 -5.03 -7.00 -53.35
N THR A 34 -4.99 -6.14 -54.34
CA THR A 34 -5.52 -4.80 -54.53
C THR A 34 -7.04 -4.74 -54.80
N SER A 35 -7.54 -3.49 -54.88
CA SER A 35 -8.80 -3.00 -55.48
C SER A 35 -10.06 -3.01 -54.59
N GLN A 36 -11.08 -2.17 -54.78
CA GLN A 36 -11.33 -0.79 -55.21
C GLN A 36 -12.88 -0.68 -55.23
N ASP A 37 -13.44 0.49 -54.91
CA ASP A 37 -14.77 1.00 -55.32
C ASP A 37 -16.09 0.28 -54.95
N SER A 38 -17.00 0.99 -54.25
CA SER A 38 -18.20 1.62 -54.88
C SER A 38 -19.26 2.17 -53.88
N ALA A 39 -19.59 3.45 -54.09
CA ALA A 39 -20.86 4.20 -54.00
C ALA A 39 -22.04 3.82 -53.05
N GLY A 40 -22.42 4.79 -52.18
CA GLY A 40 -23.75 5.38 -51.80
C GLY A 40 -25.04 4.53 -51.61
N PRO A 41 -26.18 5.09 -51.09
CA PRO A 41 -26.51 6.52 -50.89
C PRO A 41 -27.15 6.91 -49.53
N SER A 42 -27.32 8.22 -49.34
CA SER A 42 -27.98 8.97 -48.26
C SER A 42 -29.51 8.81 -48.22
N ILE A 43 -30.16 8.73 -47.04
CA ILE A 43 -31.56 9.21 -46.80
C ILE A 43 -31.78 9.70 -45.35
N ASN A 44 -32.15 11.00 -45.27
CA ASN A 44 -32.99 11.78 -44.34
C ASN A 44 -33.06 11.64 -42.80
N MET A 45 -32.88 12.83 -42.20
CA MET A 45 -33.42 13.33 -40.92
C MET A 45 -34.97 13.32 -40.84
N MET A 46 -35.51 13.14 -39.63
CA MET A 46 -36.51 14.06 -39.03
C MET A 46 -36.65 13.86 -37.50
N PRO A 47 -37.12 14.88 -36.72
CA PRO A 47 -36.85 15.04 -35.29
C PRO A 47 -38.06 14.79 -34.34
N LEU A 48 -37.72 14.66 -33.04
CA LEU A 48 -38.42 14.99 -31.76
C LEU A 48 -39.97 14.99 -31.65
N PRO A 49 -40.47 14.74 -30.42
CA PRO A 49 -41.12 15.87 -29.76
C PRO A 49 -40.78 16.04 -28.27
N SER A 50 -40.56 17.31 -27.92
CA SER A 50 -40.63 17.90 -26.58
C SER A 50 -42.07 17.96 -26.07
N LYS A 51 -42.29 17.78 -24.77
CA LYS A 51 -43.37 18.49 -24.04
C LYS A 51 -42.89 18.93 -22.65
N HIS A 52 -42.89 20.24 -22.47
CA HIS A 52 -42.91 20.95 -21.19
C HIS A 52 -44.18 20.62 -20.39
N ALA A 53 -44.07 20.63 -19.07
CA ALA A 53 -45.18 20.99 -18.19
C ALA A 53 -44.67 21.81 -17.01
N THR A 54 -45.05 23.09 -17.03
CA THR A 54 -45.00 24.06 -15.93
C THR A 54 -46.26 23.87 -15.06
N ILE A 55 -46.31 24.54 -13.90
CA ILE A 55 -47.51 25.11 -13.20
C ILE A 55 -47.76 24.56 -11.78
N THR A 56 -47.26 25.35 -10.82
CA THR A 56 -48.06 26.11 -9.81
C THR A 56 -48.28 25.54 -8.42
N ALA A 57 -47.74 26.32 -7.47
CA ALA A 57 -48.09 26.38 -6.07
C ALA A 57 -49.43 27.12 -5.87
N TYR A 58 -50.23 26.68 -4.90
CA TYR A 58 -51.21 27.53 -4.24
C TYR A 58 -51.13 27.37 -2.72
N SER A 59 -50.94 28.52 -2.08
CA SER A 59 -51.18 28.84 -0.68
C SER A 59 -52.68 28.84 -0.36
N GLY A 60 -53.07 28.44 0.85
CA GLY A 60 -54.44 28.57 1.33
C GLY A 60 -54.59 28.30 2.83
N LEU A 61 -54.74 29.38 3.58
CA LEU A 61 -55.09 29.53 5.01
C LEU A 61 -56.29 28.67 5.47
N GLY A 62 -56.28 28.31 6.78
CA GLY A 62 -57.41 28.68 7.66
C GLY A 62 -58.12 27.59 8.46
N MET A 63 -58.08 27.78 9.80
CA MET A 63 -59.14 27.53 10.80
C MET A 63 -59.26 26.14 11.48
N ALA A 64 -58.72 26.10 12.70
CA ALA A 64 -59.39 25.86 13.99
C ALA A 64 -60.47 24.77 14.16
N GLY A 65 -60.29 23.93 15.19
CA GLY A 65 -61.41 23.52 16.08
C GLY A 65 -61.46 22.05 16.52
N PHE A 66 -61.12 21.81 17.79
CA PHE A 66 -61.70 20.85 18.76
C PHE A 66 -61.83 19.34 18.47
N GLY A 67 -61.30 18.54 19.41
CA GLY A 67 -61.77 17.18 19.72
C GLY A 67 -60.67 16.22 20.18
N GLU A 68 -60.60 15.91 21.48
CA GLU A 68 -59.75 14.86 22.05
C GLU A 68 -60.07 13.46 21.47
N PRO A 69 -59.09 12.52 21.38
CA PRO A 69 -59.32 11.19 20.85
C PRO A 69 -59.74 10.20 21.96
N ASN A 70 -60.84 9.49 21.73
CA ASN A 70 -61.24 8.34 22.54
C ASN A 70 -60.78 7.04 21.85
N MET A 71 -60.08 6.19 22.60
CA MET A 71 -59.57 4.91 22.13
C MET A 71 -60.70 3.89 21.90
N SER A 72 -60.70 3.23 20.73
CA SER A 72 -61.28 1.90 20.61
C SER A 72 -60.55 1.07 19.56
N VAL A 73 -60.02 -0.04 20.03
CA VAL A 73 -59.17 -1.03 19.36
C VAL A 73 -60.02 -1.88 18.41
N ALA A 74 -59.66 -1.93 17.11
CA ALA A 74 -60.14 -2.94 16.19
C ALA A 74 -58.97 -3.80 15.69
N ARG A 75 -58.96 -5.07 16.08
CA ARG A 75 -57.98 -6.09 15.69
C ARG A 75 -58.15 -6.44 14.21
N SER A 76 -57.20 -6.06 13.35
CA SER A 76 -57.13 -6.53 11.97
C SER A 76 -56.23 -7.77 11.87
N ALA A 77 -56.77 -8.82 11.25
CA ALA A 77 -56.11 -10.10 11.04
C ALA A 77 -54.86 -9.96 10.14
N ILE A 78 -53.73 -10.49 10.61
CA ILE A 78 -52.48 -10.54 9.86
C ILE A 78 -52.61 -11.55 8.72
N LYS A 79 -52.80 -11.05 7.50
CA LYS A 79 -52.65 -11.83 6.27
C LYS A 79 -51.16 -12.11 6.06
N LYS A 80 -50.71 -13.36 6.27
CA LYS A 80 -49.32 -13.77 6.00
C LYS A 80 -49.00 -13.52 4.53
N GLN A 81 -48.08 -12.59 4.25
CA GLN A 81 -47.53 -12.38 2.92
C GLN A 81 -46.75 -13.63 2.48
N PRO A 82 -46.82 -14.04 1.20
CA PRO A 82 -46.00 -15.14 0.71
C PRO A 82 -44.52 -14.75 0.76
N VAL A 83 -43.70 -15.63 1.32
CA VAL A 83 -42.24 -15.47 1.42
C VAL A 83 -41.67 -15.31 0.02
N ASP A 84 -41.08 -14.15 -0.24
CA ASP A 84 -40.43 -13.81 -1.50
C ASP A 84 -39.25 -14.77 -1.75
N ARG A 85 -39.47 -15.79 -2.58
CA ARG A 85 -38.43 -16.75 -2.98
C ARG A 85 -37.54 -16.07 -3.99
N ASN A 86 -36.56 -15.33 -3.49
CA ASN A 86 -35.49 -14.71 -4.25
C ASN A 86 -34.73 -15.79 -5.07
N THR A 87 -35.16 -16.06 -6.31
CA THR A 87 -34.77 -17.27 -7.08
C THR A 87 -33.61 -17.03 -8.05
N SER A 88 -32.99 -15.83 -8.06
CA SER A 88 -31.95 -15.50 -9.04
C SER A 88 -30.54 -15.29 -8.46
N MET A 89 -30.35 -15.34 -7.14
CA MET A 89 -29.01 -15.19 -6.57
C MET A 89 -28.24 -16.50 -6.60
N LEU A 90 -27.08 -16.48 -7.25
CA LEU A 90 -26.09 -17.55 -7.20
C LEU A 90 -25.62 -17.76 -5.75
N GLN A 91 -25.81 -18.98 -5.22
CA GLN A 91 -25.40 -19.36 -3.88
C GLN A 91 -24.30 -20.43 -3.93
N THR A 92 -23.32 -20.34 -3.04
CA THR A 92 -22.26 -21.34 -2.93
C THR A 92 -22.74 -22.54 -2.12
N PHE A 93 -22.61 -23.73 -2.69
CA PHE A 93 -22.92 -25.00 -2.05
C PHE A 93 -21.63 -25.80 -1.86
N ILE A 94 -21.55 -26.49 -0.73
CA ILE A 94 -20.57 -27.56 -0.50
C ILE A 94 -21.20 -28.87 -0.94
N TRP A 95 -20.45 -29.67 -1.70
CA TRP A 95 -20.92 -30.97 -2.16
C TRP A 95 -19.89 -32.06 -1.91
N GLU A 96 -20.41 -33.26 -1.67
CA GLU A 96 -19.65 -34.51 -1.66
C GLU A 96 -20.34 -35.48 -2.61
N GLY A 97 -19.57 -36.23 -3.38
CA GLY A 97 -20.09 -37.19 -4.35
C GLY A 97 -19.06 -38.23 -4.72
N ALA A 98 -19.47 -39.28 -5.42
CA ALA A 98 -18.57 -40.31 -5.94
C ALA A 98 -18.47 -40.19 -7.47
N ASP A 99 -17.26 -40.23 -8.01
CA ASP A 99 -17.03 -40.37 -9.45
C ASP A 99 -17.48 -41.76 -9.94
N LYS A 100 -17.54 -41.98 -11.26
CA LYS A 100 -17.82 -43.27 -11.92
C LYS A 100 -16.95 -44.42 -11.42
N ARG A 101 -15.77 -44.12 -10.87
CA ARG A 101 -14.81 -45.07 -10.27
C ARG A 101 -15.08 -45.37 -8.79
N GLY A 102 -16.13 -44.80 -8.19
CA GLY A 102 -16.44 -44.93 -6.76
C GLY A 102 -15.57 -44.06 -5.83
N VAL A 103 -14.69 -43.23 -6.38
CA VAL A 103 -13.81 -42.36 -5.58
C VAL A 103 -14.60 -41.16 -5.06
N LYS A 104 -14.56 -40.96 -3.74
CA LYS A 104 -15.22 -39.82 -3.09
C LYS A 104 -14.49 -38.52 -3.42
N MET A 105 -15.22 -37.56 -3.96
CA MET A 105 -14.78 -36.21 -4.28
C MET A 105 -15.60 -35.20 -3.49
N LYS A 106 -14.95 -34.10 -3.12
CA LYS A 106 -15.58 -33.00 -2.39
C LYS A 106 -15.24 -31.69 -3.09
N GLY A 107 -16.16 -30.75 -3.10
CA GLY A 107 -15.95 -29.46 -3.76
C GLY A 107 -16.92 -28.39 -3.30
N GLU A 108 -16.61 -27.16 -3.72
CA GLU A 108 -17.51 -26.01 -3.58
C GLU A 108 -17.91 -25.55 -4.98
N GLN A 109 -19.21 -25.39 -5.21
CA GLN A 109 -19.69 -24.89 -6.49
C GLN A 109 -20.87 -23.94 -6.28
N THR A 110 -20.90 -22.91 -7.11
CA THR A 110 -21.95 -21.91 -7.08
C THR A 110 -23.09 -22.33 -8.00
N ALA A 111 -24.32 -22.36 -7.48
CA ALA A 111 -25.50 -22.72 -8.24
C ALA A 111 -26.72 -21.89 -7.80
N ARG A 112 -27.74 -21.82 -8.66
CA ARG A 112 -29.01 -21.12 -8.34
C ARG A 112 -29.82 -21.85 -7.26
N ASN A 113 -29.73 -23.18 -7.22
CA ASN A 113 -30.34 -24.01 -6.19
C ASN A 113 -29.62 -25.37 -6.07
N ALA A 114 -29.88 -26.11 -4.99
CA ALA A 114 -29.23 -27.40 -4.72
C ALA A 114 -29.54 -28.46 -5.80
N ASN A 115 -30.70 -28.39 -6.45
CA ASN A 115 -31.13 -29.37 -7.44
C ASN A 115 -30.40 -29.18 -8.78
N MET A 116 -30.19 -27.92 -9.19
CA MET A 116 -29.37 -27.55 -10.34
C MET A 116 -27.93 -28.01 -10.15
N LEU A 117 -27.36 -27.83 -8.95
CA LEU A 117 -26.03 -28.34 -8.66
C LEU A 117 -25.97 -29.88 -8.74
N ARG A 118 -26.97 -30.59 -8.20
CA ARG A 118 -27.03 -32.06 -8.33
C ARG A 118 -27.11 -32.51 -9.79
N ALA A 119 -27.87 -31.80 -10.63
CA ALA A 119 -27.97 -32.10 -12.04
C ALA A 119 -26.64 -31.87 -12.77
N GLU A 120 -25.96 -30.76 -12.48
CA GLU A 120 -24.63 -30.45 -13.04
C GLU A 120 -23.57 -31.47 -12.63
N LEU A 121 -23.53 -31.86 -11.35
CA LEU A 121 -22.61 -32.89 -10.85
C LEU A 121 -22.85 -34.24 -11.54
N ARG A 122 -24.11 -34.65 -11.72
CA ARG A 122 -24.43 -35.88 -12.47
C ARG A 122 -24.01 -35.80 -13.94
N ARG A 123 -24.16 -34.63 -14.58
CA ARG A 123 -23.68 -34.39 -15.94
C ARG A 123 -22.16 -34.53 -16.05
N GLN A 124 -21.44 -34.14 -15.01
CA GLN A 124 -19.98 -34.30 -14.88
C GLN A 124 -19.56 -35.73 -14.49
N GLY A 125 -20.49 -36.68 -14.36
CA GLY A 125 -20.20 -38.07 -13.99
C GLY A 125 -20.07 -38.31 -12.48
N ILE A 126 -20.41 -37.31 -11.66
CA ILE A 126 -20.31 -37.36 -10.20
C ILE A 126 -21.70 -37.63 -9.62
N VAL A 127 -21.85 -38.71 -8.86
CA VAL A 127 -23.09 -39.02 -8.13
C VAL A 127 -23.07 -38.28 -6.78
N PRO A 128 -23.89 -37.22 -6.59
CA PRO A 128 -23.83 -36.41 -5.37
C PRO A 128 -24.46 -37.14 -4.18
N SER A 129 -23.69 -37.31 -3.09
CA SER A 129 -24.17 -37.88 -1.82
C SER A 129 -24.64 -36.80 -0.85
N MET A 130 -23.99 -35.63 -0.85
CA MET A 130 -24.35 -34.48 -0.02
C MET A 130 -24.26 -33.21 -0.85
N VAL A 131 -25.30 -32.37 -0.78
CA VAL A 131 -25.28 -31.00 -1.30
C VAL A 131 -25.92 -30.12 -0.24
N LYS A 132 -25.13 -29.25 0.38
CA LYS A 132 -25.58 -28.33 1.44
C LYS A 132 -25.17 -26.91 1.08
N GLN A 133 -26.02 -25.94 1.40
CA GLN A 133 -25.62 -24.53 1.30
C GLN A 133 -24.44 -24.29 2.24
N LYS A 134 -23.41 -23.59 1.76
CA LYS A 134 -22.27 -23.24 2.62
C LYS A 134 -22.79 -22.28 3.70
N PRO A 135 -22.71 -22.63 5.01
CA PRO A 135 -23.20 -21.76 6.07
C PRO A 135 -22.45 -20.43 6.01
N LYS A 136 -23.18 -19.31 6.08
CA LYS A 136 -22.57 -17.98 6.17
C LYS A 136 -21.74 -17.93 7.46
N PRO A 137 -20.44 -17.64 7.43
CA PRO A 137 -19.65 -17.53 8.64
C PRO A 137 -20.19 -16.39 9.52
N LEU A 138 -20.69 -16.71 10.71
CA LEU A 138 -21.20 -15.73 11.69
C LEU A 138 -20.09 -14.78 12.20
N PHE A 139 -18.83 -15.21 12.15
CA PHE A 139 -17.64 -14.39 12.34
C PHE A 139 -16.57 -14.80 11.32
N GLY A 140 -15.96 -13.84 10.62
CA GLY A 140 -14.74 -14.08 9.81
C GLY A 140 -14.91 -14.24 8.29
N GLY A 141 -16.12 -14.18 7.74
CA GLY A 141 -16.35 -14.28 6.28
C GLY A 141 -15.84 -13.09 5.46
N ALA A 142 -15.50 -11.98 6.10
CA ALA A 142 -15.14 -10.75 5.41
C ALA A 142 -13.72 -10.77 4.82
N GLY A 143 -12.85 -11.76 5.09
CA GLY A 143 -11.45 -11.75 4.66
C GLY A 143 -10.61 -10.66 5.35
N LYS A 144 -9.28 -10.79 5.29
CA LYS A 144 -8.35 -9.78 5.83
C LYS A 144 -8.34 -8.54 4.95
N LYS A 145 -8.05 -7.37 5.52
CA LYS A 145 -7.85 -6.14 4.75
C LYS A 145 -6.79 -6.37 3.67
N ILE A 146 -7.06 -5.91 2.45
CA ILE A 146 -6.13 -6.03 1.33
C ILE A 146 -4.86 -5.23 1.70
N THR A 147 -3.72 -5.92 1.64
CA THR A 147 -2.42 -5.37 1.98
C THR A 147 -1.75 -4.76 0.74
N PRO A 148 -0.89 -3.73 0.91
CA PRO A 148 -0.11 -3.18 -0.20
C PRO A 148 0.72 -4.22 -0.95
N LYS A 149 1.27 -5.22 -0.23
CA LYS A 149 1.98 -6.36 -0.81
C LYS A 149 1.11 -7.23 -1.73
N GLU A 150 -0.16 -7.44 -1.39
CA GLU A 150 -1.10 -8.15 -2.28
C GLU A 150 -1.36 -7.35 -3.56
N ILE A 151 -1.42 -6.02 -3.49
CA ILE A 151 -1.56 -5.14 -4.68
C ILE A 151 -0.29 -5.17 -5.54
N ALA A 152 0.90 -5.17 -4.93
CA ALA A 152 2.15 -5.31 -5.66
C ALA A 152 2.20 -6.63 -6.43
N PHE A 153 1.85 -7.74 -5.77
CA PHE A 153 1.80 -9.06 -6.39
C PHE A 153 0.75 -9.14 -7.52
N PHE A 154 -0.46 -8.62 -7.28
CA PHE A 154 -1.49 -8.49 -8.31
C PHE A 154 -0.99 -7.73 -9.53
N SER A 155 -0.32 -6.59 -9.31
CA SER A 155 0.18 -5.75 -10.39
C SER A 155 1.25 -6.46 -11.22
N ARG A 156 2.17 -7.18 -10.56
CA ARG A 156 3.17 -8.01 -11.22
C ARG A 156 2.53 -9.14 -12.03
N GLN A 157 1.54 -9.84 -11.47
CA GLN A 157 0.84 -10.90 -12.21
C GLN A 157 0.09 -10.33 -13.42
N MET A 158 -0.61 -9.21 -13.27
CA MET A 158 -1.28 -8.54 -14.40
C MET A 158 -0.28 -8.17 -15.50
N ALA A 159 0.86 -7.56 -15.13
CA ALA A 159 1.91 -7.20 -16.08
C ALA A 159 2.46 -8.42 -16.83
N THR A 160 2.79 -9.51 -16.12
CA THR A 160 3.29 -10.74 -16.74
C THR A 160 2.28 -11.38 -17.69
N MET A 161 1.01 -11.43 -17.31
CA MET A 161 -0.05 -12.02 -18.13
C MET A 161 -0.30 -11.18 -19.38
N MET A 162 -0.34 -9.85 -19.23
CA MET A 162 -0.52 -8.92 -20.35
C MET A 162 0.66 -8.97 -21.32
N LYS A 163 1.89 -9.04 -20.81
CA LYS A 163 3.11 -9.23 -21.60
C LYS A 163 3.14 -10.55 -22.36
N SER A 164 2.47 -11.56 -21.85
CA SER A 164 2.30 -12.86 -22.51
C SER A 164 1.16 -12.87 -23.54
N GLY A 165 0.51 -11.72 -23.77
CA GLY A 165 -0.61 -11.58 -24.70
C GLY A 165 -1.93 -12.19 -24.20
N VAL A 166 -2.02 -12.55 -22.91
CA VAL A 166 -3.26 -13.10 -22.35
C VAL A 166 -4.30 -11.98 -22.22
N PRO A 167 -5.55 -12.15 -22.71
CA PRO A 167 -6.58 -11.12 -22.58
C PRO A 167 -6.78 -10.65 -21.13
N ILE A 168 -7.09 -9.36 -20.95
CA ILE A 168 -7.20 -8.73 -19.62
C ILE A 168 -8.25 -9.41 -18.73
N VAL A 169 -9.39 -9.78 -19.30
CA VAL A 169 -10.49 -10.45 -18.59
C VAL A 169 -10.06 -11.82 -18.08
N SER A 170 -9.39 -12.61 -18.93
CA SER A 170 -8.84 -13.93 -18.55
C SER A 170 -7.73 -13.79 -17.51
N SER A 171 -6.90 -12.76 -17.62
CA SER A 171 -5.86 -12.46 -16.64
C SER A 171 -6.46 -12.18 -15.26
N LEU A 172 -7.50 -11.34 -15.19
CA LEU A 172 -8.23 -11.02 -13.96
C LEU A 172 -8.94 -12.25 -13.37
N GLU A 173 -9.49 -13.13 -14.21
CA GLU A 173 -10.07 -14.40 -13.78
C GLU A 173 -9.04 -15.29 -13.09
N ILE A 174 -7.92 -15.58 -13.77
CA ILE A 174 -6.84 -16.43 -13.24
C ILE A 174 -6.28 -15.87 -11.93
N ILE A 175 -6.02 -14.55 -11.88
CA ILE A 175 -5.48 -13.89 -10.70
C ILE A 175 -6.50 -13.90 -9.56
N GLY A 176 -7.78 -13.60 -9.85
CA GLY A 176 -8.86 -13.60 -8.89
C GLY A 176 -9.08 -14.98 -8.25
N GLU A 177 -8.98 -16.05 -9.03
CA GLU A 177 -9.09 -17.43 -8.54
C GLU A 177 -7.89 -17.87 -7.70
N GLY A 178 -6.68 -17.41 -8.05
CA GLY A 178 -5.44 -17.72 -7.33
C GLY A 178 -5.27 -17.02 -5.98
N HIS A 179 -6.06 -15.98 -5.69
CA HIS A 179 -5.92 -15.22 -4.44
C HIS A 179 -6.58 -15.92 -3.24
N LYS A 180 -5.81 -16.12 -2.17
CA LYS A 180 -6.28 -16.67 -0.88
C LYS A 180 -7.22 -15.75 -0.11
N ASN A 181 -7.16 -14.44 -0.34
CA ASN A 181 -7.93 -13.44 0.40
C ASN A 181 -9.30 -13.18 -0.28
N PRO A 182 -10.43 -13.50 0.39
CA PRO A 182 -11.76 -13.28 -0.19
C PRO A 182 -12.05 -11.83 -0.57
N ARG A 183 -11.49 -10.83 0.13
CA ARG A 183 -11.64 -9.41 -0.25
C ARG A 183 -10.96 -9.10 -1.58
N MET A 184 -9.77 -9.66 -1.78
CA MET A 184 -9.02 -9.49 -3.01
C MET A 184 -9.75 -10.16 -4.17
N LYS A 185 -10.21 -11.41 -3.98
CA LYS A 185 -11.01 -12.13 -4.97
C LYS A 185 -12.27 -11.37 -5.37
N LYS A 186 -12.99 -10.80 -4.39
CA LYS A 186 -14.18 -9.98 -4.67
C LYS A 186 -13.84 -8.71 -5.45
N MET A 187 -12.78 -7.99 -5.08
CA MET A 187 -12.35 -6.76 -5.75
C MET A 187 -11.92 -7.05 -7.20
N VAL A 188 -11.08 -8.07 -7.43
CA VAL A 188 -10.64 -8.47 -8.76
C VAL A 188 -11.83 -8.95 -9.61
N GLY A 189 -12.76 -9.71 -9.01
CA GLY A 189 -14.00 -10.11 -9.67
C GLY A 189 -14.87 -8.92 -10.08
N GLN A 190 -14.98 -7.90 -9.23
CA GLN A 190 -15.71 -6.67 -9.57
C GLN A 190 -15.06 -5.94 -10.75
N ILE A 191 -13.73 -5.78 -10.73
CA ILE A 191 -12.96 -5.16 -11.81
C ILE A 191 -13.15 -5.94 -13.12
N ARG A 192 -13.10 -7.28 -13.07
CA ARG A 192 -13.37 -8.14 -14.22
C ARG A 192 -14.78 -7.90 -14.78
N THR A 193 -15.81 -7.94 -13.94
CA THR A 193 -17.20 -7.74 -14.37
C THR A 193 -17.43 -6.36 -14.97
N ASP A 194 -16.78 -5.33 -14.43
CA ASP A 194 -16.86 -3.97 -14.97
C ASP A 194 -16.26 -3.90 -16.39
N ILE A 195 -15.12 -4.56 -16.63
CA ILE A 195 -14.46 -4.62 -17.93
C ILE A 195 -15.25 -5.49 -18.93
N GLU A 196 -15.80 -6.62 -18.49
CA GLU A 196 -16.73 -7.44 -19.29
C GLU A 196 -17.99 -6.64 -19.68
N GLY A 197 -18.40 -5.70 -18.82
CA GLY A 197 -19.49 -4.75 -19.07
C GLY A 197 -19.10 -3.56 -19.96
N GLY A 198 -17.85 -3.47 -20.42
CA GLY A 198 -17.36 -2.43 -21.33
C GLY A 198 -16.70 -1.22 -20.66
N SER A 199 -16.51 -1.22 -19.34
CA SER A 199 -15.74 -0.15 -18.66
C SER A 199 -14.25 -0.28 -18.95
N SER A 200 -13.52 0.84 -18.95
CA SER A 200 -12.05 0.80 -19.04
C SER A 200 -11.43 0.22 -17.77
N LEU A 201 -10.18 -0.26 -17.83
CA LEU A 201 -9.43 -0.68 -16.64
C LEU A 201 -9.28 0.48 -15.66
N TYR A 202 -8.93 1.68 -16.14
CA TYR A 202 -8.84 2.90 -15.34
C TYR A 202 -10.14 3.18 -14.58
N GLU A 203 -11.30 3.11 -15.24
CA GLU A 203 -12.60 3.35 -14.59
C GLU A 203 -12.88 2.30 -13.52
N SER A 204 -12.58 1.04 -13.82
CA SER A 204 -12.82 -0.11 -12.93
C SER A 204 -11.94 -0.05 -11.68
N ILE A 205 -10.64 0.21 -11.81
CA ILE A 205 -9.72 0.35 -10.65
C ILE A 205 -9.98 1.64 -9.86
N SER A 206 -10.52 2.69 -10.51
CA SER A 206 -10.83 3.96 -9.84
C SER A 206 -11.95 3.86 -8.82
N LYS A 207 -12.78 2.83 -8.88
CA LYS A 207 -13.75 2.47 -7.82
C LYS A 207 -13.07 1.99 -6.53
N HIS A 208 -11.76 1.76 -6.56
CA HIS A 208 -10.96 1.24 -5.45
C HIS A 208 -9.75 2.14 -5.10
N PRO A 209 -9.96 3.44 -4.77
CA PRO A 209 -8.87 4.43 -4.61
C PRO A 209 -7.98 4.19 -3.39
N VAL A 210 -8.40 3.33 -2.45
CA VAL A 210 -7.59 2.96 -1.27
C VAL A 210 -6.51 1.94 -1.64
N GLN A 211 -6.78 1.10 -2.66
CA GLN A 211 -5.89 0.05 -3.12
C GLN A 211 -5.03 0.52 -4.30
N PHE A 212 -5.64 1.30 -5.20
CA PHE A 212 -4.98 1.90 -6.35
C PHE A 212 -4.84 3.39 -6.11
N ASP A 213 -3.62 3.81 -5.74
CA ASP A 213 -3.30 5.22 -5.52
C ASP A 213 -3.44 6.03 -6.81
N GLU A 214 -3.43 7.35 -6.68
CA GLU A 214 -3.62 8.28 -7.80
C GLU A 214 -2.63 8.05 -8.93
N LEU A 215 -1.36 7.83 -8.58
CA LEU A 215 -0.32 7.51 -9.56
C LEU A 215 -0.65 6.26 -10.38
N TYR A 216 -1.05 5.17 -9.73
CA TYR A 216 -1.44 3.93 -10.42
C TYR A 216 -2.56 4.21 -11.42
N ARG A 217 -3.61 4.90 -10.96
CA ARG A 217 -4.80 5.18 -11.77
C ARG A 217 -4.46 6.06 -12.98
N ASN A 218 -3.67 7.11 -12.77
CA ASN A 218 -3.29 8.04 -13.83
C ASN A 218 -2.38 7.37 -14.87
N LEU A 219 -1.43 6.54 -14.43
CA LEU A 219 -0.58 5.76 -15.33
C LEU A 219 -1.41 4.81 -16.18
N VAL A 220 -2.32 4.05 -15.57
CA VAL A 220 -3.22 3.15 -16.31
C VAL A 220 -4.08 3.93 -17.30
N ARG A 221 -4.63 5.09 -16.93
CA ARG A 221 -5.41 5.93 -17.86
C ARG A 221 -4.59 6.32 -19.09
N ALA A 222 -3.38 6.81 -18.89
CA ALA A 222 -2.49 7.20 -19.98
C ALA A 222 -2.10 5.99 -20.84
N GLY A 223 -1.83 4.84 -20.21
CA GLY A 223 -1.49 3.60 -20.90
C GLY A 223 -2.62 3.01 -21.74
N GLU A 224 -3.86 3.07 -21.24
CA GLU A 224 -5.04 2.69 -22.00
C GLU A 224 -5.27 3.63 -23.18
N GLY A 225 -5.19 4.95 -22.97
CA GLY A 225 -5.40 5.94 -24.02
C GLY A 225 -4.34 5.89 -25.14
N ALA A 226 -3.09 5.59 -24.79
CA ALA A 226 -1.98 5.49 -25.74
C ALA A 226 -1.76 4.06 -26.29
N GLY A 227 -2.54 3.06 -25.87
CA GLY A 227 -2.41 1.68 -26.35
C GLY A 227 -1.15 0.95 -25.87
N VAL A 228 -0.52 1.43 -24.80
CA VAL A 228 0.75 0.93 -24.23
C VAL A 228 0.56 0.33 -22.83
N LEU A 229 -0.65 -0.15 -22.55
CA LEU A 229 -1.06 -0.63 -21.22
C LEU A 229 -0.11 -1.70 -20.66
N GLU A 230 0.42 -2.58 -21.50
CA GLU A 230 1.42 -3.60 -21.11
C GLU A 230 2.66 -2.96 -20.46
N THR A 231 3.25 -1.98 -21.12
CA THR A 231 4.46 -1.27 -20.64
C THR A 231 4.18 -0.51 -19.35
N VAL A 232 3.00 0.08 -19.27
CA VAL A 232 2.55 0.82 -18.08
C VAL A 232 2.36 -0.13 -16.89
N LEU A 233 1.67 -1.26 -17.07
CA LEU A 233 1.46 -2.25 -16.01
C LEU A 233 2.78 -2.84 -15.51
N GLU A 234 3.71 -3.14 -16.41
CA GLU A 234 5.08 -3.59 -16.05
C GLU A 234 5.78 -2.58 -15.15
N THR A 235 5.60 -1.30 -15.45
CA THR A 235 6.25 -0.30 -14.62
C THR A 235 5.56 -0.09 -13.29
N VAL A 236 4.22 -0.04 -13.29
CA VAL A 236 3.45 0.06 -12.07
C VAL A 236 3.77 -1.12 -11.13
N ALA A 237 3.93 -2.33 -11.67
CA ALA A 237 4.37 -3.50 -10.92
C ALA A 237 5.74 -3.29 -10.28
N THR A 238 6.74 -2.91 -11.08
CA THR A 238 8.12 -2.64 -10.62
C THR A 238 8.15 -1.57 -9.54
N TYR A 239 7.40 -0.49 -9.72
CA TYR A 239 7.28 0.58 -8.73
C TYR A 239 6.69 0.07 -7.40
N LYS A 240 5.60 -0.71 -7.45
CA LYS A 240 4.98 -1.26 -6.23
C LYS A 240 5.89 -2.25 -5.51
N GLU A 241 6.63 -3.07 -6.26
CA GLU A 241 7.62 -4.00 -5.70
C GLU A 241 8.75 -3.26 -4.99
N ASN A 242 9.31 -2.22 -5.62
CA ASN A 242 10.38 -1.40 -5.04
C ASN A 242 9.91 -0.71 -3.75
N ILE A 243 8.69 -0.17 -3.72
CA ILE A 243 8.13 0.44 -2.52
C ILE A 243 7.95 -0.58 -1.40
N GLU A 244 7.41 -1.76 -1.69
CA GLU A 244 7.20 -2.78 -0.65
C GLU A 244 8.52 -3.39 -0.18
N ALA A 245 9.52 -3.51 -1.06
CA ALA A 245 10.88 -3.90 -0.71
C ALA A 245 11.52 -2.85 0.22
N LEU A 246 11.41 -1.56 -0.11
CA LEU A 246 11.94 -0.47 0.70
C LEU A 246 11.27 -0.41 2.08
N LYS A 247 9.94 -0.48 2.15
CA LYS A 247 9.21 -0.58 3.43
C LYS A 247 9.64 -1.80 4.23
N GLY A 248 9.88 -2.93 3.54
CA GLY A 248 10.39 -4.16 4.15
C GLY A 248 11.76 -3.95 4.78
N LYS A 249 12.69 -3.27 4.08
CA LYS A 249 14.01 -2.91 4.61
C LYS A 249 13.89 -1.98 5.82
N ILE A 250 13.13 -0.90 5.72
CA ILE A 250 12.91 0.06 6.82
C ILE A 250 12.34 -0.66 8.05
N LYS A 251 11.33 -1.51 7.86
CA LYS A 251 10.72 -2.26 8.97
C LYS A 251 11.73 -3.20 9.64
N LYS A 252 12.60 -3.86 8.87
CA LYS A 252 13.65 -4.73 9.40
C LYS A 252 14.71 -3.93 10.16
N ALA A 253 15.16 -2.81 9.60
CA ALA A 253 16.14 -1.93 10.21
C ALA A 253 15.66 -1.36 11.56
N LEU A 254 14.38 -0.97 11.66
CA LEU A 254 13.79 -0.44 12.88
C LEU A 254 13.40 -1.51 13.92
N PHE A 255 13.33 -2.78 13.51
CA PHE A 255 12.92 -3.87 14.41
C PHE A 255 13.93 -4.07 15.54
N TYR A 256 15.23 -4.08 15.23
CA TYR A 256 16.27 -4.26 16.24
C TYR A 256 16.28 -3.13 17.30
N PRO A 257 16.32 -1.83 16.91
CA PRO A 257 16.15 -0.71 17.83
C PRO A 257 14.93 -0.83 18.73
N ALA A 258 13.77 -1.14 18.14
CA ALA A 258 12.52 -1.26 18.88
C ALA A 258 12.57 -2.40 19.91
N MET A 259 13.13 -3.55 19.56
CA MET A 259 13.27 -4.70 20.46
C MET A 259 14.21 -4.40 21.62
N VAL A 260 15.37 -3.80 21.35
CA VAL A 260 16.36 -3.46 22.38
C VAL A 260 15.81 -2.43 23.35
N VAL A 261 15.15 -1.37 22.85
CA VAL A 261 14.48 -0.37 23.69
C VAL A 261 13.34 -0.99 24.49
N ALA A 262 12.54 -1.88 23.90
CA ALA A 262 11.48 -2.58 24.62
C ALA A 262 12.02 -3.43 25.77
N VAL A 263 13.09 -4.20 25.54
CA VAL A 263 13.75 -5.00 26.59
C VAL A 263 14.33 -4.08 27.68
N ALA A 264 14.99 -2.99 27.30
CA ALA A 264 15.54 -2.03 28.26
C ALA A 264 14.43 -1.41 29.14
N ILE A 265 13.29 -1.04 28.56
CA ILE A 265 12.13 -0.52 29.31
C ILE A 265 11.56 -1.60 30.24
N ILE A 266 11.41 -2.85 29.78
CA ILE A 266 10.90 -3.96 30.61
C ILE A 266 11.83 -4.21 31.81
N VAL A 267 13.14 -4.30 31.57
CA VAL A 267 14.13 -4.51 32.64
C VAL A 267 14.11 -3.34 33.62
N SER A 268 14.09 -2.11 33.11
CA SER A 268 14.00 -0.90 33.94
C SER A 268 12.71 -0.87 34.76
N ALA A 269 11.58 -1.28 34.18
CA ALA A 269 10.31 -1.37 34.89
C ALA A 269 10.37 -2.41 36.01
N ILE A 270 10.93 -3.60 35.77
CA ILE A 270 11.10 -4.64 36.79
C ILE A 270 11.95 -4.11 37.97
N LEU A 271 13.09 -3.47 37.67
CA LEU A 271 13.95 -2.91 38.70
C LEU A 271 13.25 -1.81 39.51
N LEU A 272 12.53 -0.90 38.85
CA LEU A 272 11.79 0.17 39.54
C LEU A 272 10.65 -0.39 40.39
N ILE A 273 9.90 -1.38 39.91
CA ILE A 273 8.70 -1.87 40.60
C ILE A 273 9.05 -2.82 41.75
N PHE A 274 10.06 -3.67 41.60
CA PHE A 274 10.36 -4.71 42.59
C PHE A 274 11.58 -4.39 43.45
N VAL A 275 12.66 -3.88 42.84
CA VAL A 275 13.94 -3.76 43.54
C VAL A 275 14.02 -2.46 44.33
N VAL A 276 13.66 -1.33 43.71
CA VAL A 276 13.73 -0.01 44.36
C VAL A 276 12.90 0.08 45.66
N PRO A 277 11.67 -0.47 45.75
CA PRO A 277 10.88 -0.42 46.99
C PRO A 277 11.50 -1.23 48.13
N GLN A 278 12.14 -2.37 47.83
CA GLN A 278 12.83 -3.17 48.84
C GLN A 278 13.96 -2.36 49.49
N PHE A 279 14.70 -1.57 48.70
CA PHE A 279 15.70 -0.66 49.24
C PHE A 279 15.08 0.47 50.08
N GLU A 280 13.93 1.02 49.69
CA GLU A 280 13.22 2.02 50.49
C GLU A 280 12.84 1.48 51.89
N GLU A 281 12.33 0.26 51.97
CA GLU A 281 11.96 -0.38 53.25
C GLU A 281 13.17 -0.57 54.16
N VAL A 282 14.29 -1.03 53.61
CA VAL A 282 15.55 -1.17 54.36
C VAL A 282 16.01 0.18 54.92
N PHE A 283 15.98 1.25 54.12
CA PHE A 283 16.38 2.60 54.58
C PHE A 283 15.47 3.15 55.69
N LYS A 284 14.16 2.97 55.54
CA LYS A 284 13.19 3.35 56.56
C LYS A 284 13.44 2.62 57.88
N SER A 285 13.87 1.35 57.84
CA SER A 285 14.18 0.58 59.05
C SER A 285 15.41 1.11 59.82
N PHE A 286 16.35 1.76 59.13
CA PHE A 286 17.51 2.43 59.75
C PHE A 286 17.23 3.87 60.21
N GLY A 287 15.99 4.37 60.03
CA GLY A 287 15.62 5.75 60.41
C GLY A 287 16.32 6.83 59.56
N ALA A 288 16.88 6.47 58.42
CA ALA A 288 17.62 7.38 57.54
C ALA A 288 16.77 7.81 56.35
N GLU A 289 16.86 9.08 55.97
CA GLU A 289 16.23 9.58 54.74
C GLU A 289 16.98 9.11 53.50
N LEU A 290 16.23 8.78 52.44
CA LEU A 290 16.80 8.37 51.16
C LEU A 290 17.55 9.54 50.49
N PRO A 291 18.71 9.30 49.86
CA PRO A 291 19.37 10.31 49.03
C PRO A 291 18.44 10.85 47.95
N ALA A 292 18.53 12.15 47.63
CA ALA A 292 17.64 12.82 46.68
C ALA A 292 17.51 12.12 45.32
N PHE A 293 18.61 11.55 44.81
CA PHE A 293 18.61 10.80 43.55
C PHE A 293 17.86 9.47 43.65
N THR A 294 18.00 8.74 44.76
CA THR A 294 17.22 7.52 45.02
C THR A 294 15.74 7.85 45.26
N GLN A 295 15.44 8.95 45.95
CA GLN A 295 14.07 9.43 46.15
C GLN A 295 13.39 9.77 44.81
N LEU A 296 14.12 10.35 43.85
CA LEU A 296 13.63 10.59 42.49
C LEU A 296 13.23 9.28 41.79
N LEU A 297 14.06 8.23 41.89
CA LEU A 297 13.77 6.91 41.32
C LEU A 297 12.58 6.23 41.99
N VAL A 298 12.47 6.32 43.31
CA VAL A 298 11.33 5.80 44.07
C VAL A 298 10.03 6.52 43.65
N ASN A 299 10.08 7.85 43.50
CA ASN A 299 8.94 8.63 43.02
C ASN A 299 8.56 8.27 41.58
N ALA A 300 9.54 8.06 40.70
CA ALA A 300 9.32 7.58 39.34
C ALA A 300 8.69 6.18 39.32
N SER A 301 9.13 5.29 40.20
CA SER A 301 8.53 3.96 40.39
C SER A 301 7.06 4.06 40.81
N ARG A 302 6.75 4.85 41.86
CA ARG A 302 5.37 5.08 42.32
C ARG A 302 4.49 5.66 41.21
N PHE A 303 5.00 6.63 40.45
CA PHE A 303 4.29 7.18 39.29
C PHE A 303 4.02 6.10 38.23
N MET A 304 5.03 5.27 37.92
CA MET A 304 4.89 4.23 36.91
C MET A 304 3.89 3.14 37.34
N VAL A 305 3.93 2.67 38.58
CA VAL A 305 2.95 1.69 39.11
C VAL A 305 1.54 2.28 39.16
N SER A 306 1.38 3.54 39.55
CA SER A 306 0.06 4.16 39.72
C SER A 306 -0.59 4.57 38.38
N TYR A 307 0.21 4.99 37.39
CA TYR A 307 -0.29 5.61 36.16
C TYR A 307 0.09 4.86 34.87
N TRP A 308 0.57 3.61 34.92
CA TRP A 308 0.95 2.85 33.72
C TRP A 308 -0.18 2.78 32.67
N TRP A 309 -1.43 2.58 33.11
CA TRP A 309 -2.61 2.53 32.25
C TRP A 309 -2.89 3.88 31.59
N LEU A 310 -2.73 4.98 32.33
CA LEU A 310 -2.92 6.34 31.84
C LEU A 310 -1.80 6.72 30.86
N MET A 311 -0.55 6.33 31.12
CA MET A 311 0.55 6.50 30.17
C MET A 311 0.31 5.75 28.85
N LEU A 312 -0.23 4.53 28.93
CA LEU A 312 -0.57 3.76 27.73
C LEU A 312 -1.70 4.44 26.94
N ILE A 313 -2.75 4.90 27.60
CA ILE A 313 -3.86 5.63 26.96
C ILE A 313 -3.37 6.94 26.34
N VAL A 314 -2.55 7.72 27.03
CA VAL A 314 -2.00 8.99 26.52
C VAL A 314 -1.09 8.71 25.32
N THR A 315 -0.24 7.68 25.37
CA THR A 315 0.66 7.34 24.26
C THR A 315 -0.14 6.90 23.03
N VAL A 316 -1.06 5.95 23.18
CA VAL A 316 -1.90 5.46 22.07
C VAL A 316 -2.81 6.58 21.55
N GLY A 317 -3.42 7.35 22.44
CA GLY A 317 -4.27 8.50 22.11
C GLY A 317 -3.51 9.59 21.36
N SER A 318 -2.28 9.88 21.77
CA SER A 318 -1.41 10.85 21.08
C SER A 318 -1.03 10.37 19.68
N VAL A 319 -0.66 9.10 19.52
CA VAL A 319 -0.33 8.52 18.20
C VAL A 319 -1.54 8.52 17.28
N VAL A 320 -2.70 8.06 17.76
CA VAL A 320 -3.94 8.02 16.96
C VAL A 320 -4.42 9.43 16.64
N GLY A 321 -4.41 10.33 17.62
CA GLY A 321 -4.78 11.74 17.46
C GLY A 321 -3.87 12.46 16.46
N PHE A 322 -2.56 12.22 16.54
CA PHE A 322 -1.58 12.75 15.58
C PHE A 322 -1.84 12.24 14.17
N ILE A 323 -2.06 10.93 13.97
CA ILE A 323 -2.37 10.36 12.65
C ILE A 323 -3.66 10.94 12.09
N PHE A 324 -4.69 11.10 12.92
CA PHE A 324 -5.97 11.66 12.50
C PHE A 324 -5.85 13.13 12.11
N ALA A 325 -5.16 13.93 12.92
CA ALA A 325 -4.91 15.34 12.66
C ALA A 325 -4.04 15.54 11.40
N TYR A 326 -3.01 14.71 11.21
CA TYR A 326 -2.15 14.73 10.03
C TYR A 326 -2.93 14.45 8.75
N LYS A 327 -3.82 13.45 8.75
CA LYS A 327 -4.62 13.11 7.58
C LYS A 327 -5.68 14.14 7.23
N ARG A 328 -6.13 14.94 8.21
CA ARG A 328 -7.23 15.88 8.02
C ARG A 328 -6.77 17.30 7.71
N SER A 329 -5.55 17.69 8.10
CA SER A 329 -5.07 19.08 7.98
C SER A 329 -3.92 19.21 6.97
N PRO A 330 -4.17 19.80 5.78
CA PRO A 330 -3.11 20.13 4.82
C PRO A 330 -2.05 21.06 5.41
N ARG A 331 -2.44 22.03 6.25
CA ARG A 331 -1.50 22.94 6.93
C ARG A 331 -0.52 22.19 7.85
N MET A 332 -1.01 21.15 8.52
CA MET A 332 -0.17 20.30 9.37
C MET A 332 0.76 19.42 8.55
N GLN A 333 0.32 18.94 7.38
CA GLN A 333 1.18 18.25 6.42
C GLN A 333 2.31 19.18 5.94
N HIS A 334 2.00 20.39 5.48
CA HIS A 334 2.99 21.37 5.05
C HIS A 334 3.98 21.77 6.16
N GLY A 335 3.48 21.97 7.39
CA GLY A 335 4.31 22.30 8.54
C GLY A 335 5.26 21.15 8.90
N LEU A 336 4.75 19.93 8.92
CA LEU A 336 5.54 18.73 9.21
C LEU A 336 6.56 18.45 8.11
N ASP A 337 6.18 18.55 6.84
CA ASP A 337 7.08 18.35 5.69
C ASP A 337 8.26 19.33 5.78
N ARG A 338 8.01 20.60 6.12
CA ARG A 338 9.06 21.60 6.32
C ARG A 338 9.93 21.31 7.54
N LEU A 339 9.36 20.76 8.62
CA LEU A 339 10.09 20.43 9.84
C LEU A 339 10.97 19.18 9.65
N ILE A 340 10.42 18.16 8.98
CA ILE A 340 11.10 16.90 8.63
C ILE A 340 12.31 17.17 7.73
N LEU A 341 12.18 18.12 6.79
CA LEU A 341 13.28 18.53 5.93
C LEU A 341 14.45 19.18 6.68
N LYS A 342 14.24 19.66 7.92
CA LYS A 342 15.31 20.22 8.78
C LYS A 342 15.99 19.19 9.66
N VAL A 343 15.43 17.99 9.79
CA VAL A 343 16.07 16.93 10.56
C VAL A 343 17.25 16.38 9.74
N PRO A 344 18.49 16.47 10.25
CA PRO A 344 19.65 15.92 9.55
C PRO A 344 19.41 14.42 9.30
N VAL A 345 19.81 13.92 8.14
CA VAL A 345 19.51 12.56 7.61
C VAL A 345 18.10 12.39 7.04
N ILE A 346 17.03 12.69 7.80
CA ILE A 346 15.64 12.48 7.29
C ILE A 346 15.33 13.44 6.13
N GLY A 347 15.74 14.71 6.23
CA GLY A 347 15.55 15.67 5.16
C GLY A 347 16.22 15.25 3.85
N GLN A 348 17.43 14.69 3.94
CA GLN A 348 18.17 14.17 2.79
C GLN A 348 17.46 12.96 2.16
N ILE A 349 16.95 12.03 2.99
CA ILE A 349 16.17 10.88 2.51
C ILE A 349 14.93 11.35 1.75
N MET A 350 14.21 12.33 2.30
CA MET A 350 12.99 12.85 1.67
C MET A 350 13.28 13.58 0.36
N HIS A 351 14.33 14.40 0.32
CA HIS A 351 14.80 15.09 -0.89
C HIS A 351 15.21 14.10 -1.98
N ASN A 352 16.12 13.18 -1.67
CA ASN A 352 16.59 12.15 -2.60
C ASN A 352 15.45 11.25 -3.06
N SER A 353 14.52 10.88 -2.17
CA SER A 353 13.36 10.07 -2.52
C SER A 353 12.40 10.81 -3.44
N ALA A 354 12.21 12.13 -3.29
CA ALA A 354 11.35 12.89 -4.17
C ALA A 354 11.94 12.99 -5.59
N ILE A 355 13.24 13.23 -5.69
CA ILE A 355 13.97 13.25 -6.96
C ILE A 355 13.95 11.87 -7.63
N ALA A 356 14.23 10.80 -6.88
CA ALA A 356 14.17 9.43 -7.40
C ALA A 356 12.79 9.09 -7.97
N ARG A 357 11.70 9.40 -7.24
CA ARG A 357 10.34 9.17 -7.73
C ARG A 357 10.00 10.02 -8.94
N PHE A 358 10.39 11.31 -8.94
CA PHE A 358 10.22 12.19 -10.08
C PHE A 358 10.90 11.61 -11.32
N ALA A 359 12.20 11.31 -11.22
CA ALA A 359 13.01 10.83 -12.33
C ALA A 359 12.51 9.47 -12.84
N ARG A 360 12.25 8.51 -11.92
CA ARG A 360 11.74 7.17 -12.28
C ARG A 360 10.39 7.28 -12.97
N THR A 361 9.45 8.03 -12.41
CA THR A 361 8.09 8.11 -12.93
C THR A 361 8.07 8.85 -14.27
N THR A 362 8.84 9.93 -14.41
CA THR A 362 8.95 10.67 -15.68
C THR A 362 9.58 9.80 -16.76
N ALA A 363 10.71 9.13 -16.46
CA ALA A 363 11.39 8.24 -17.40
C ALA A 363 10.45 7.17 -17.94
N VAL A 364 9.69 6.54 -17.06
CA VAL A 364 8.72 5.49 -17.40
C VAL A 364 7.61 6.01 -18.27
N THR A 365 6.98 7.10 -17.83
CA THR A 365 5.79 7.63 -18.48
C THR A 365 6.16 8.13 -19.87
N PHE A 366 7.31 8.78 -19.99
CA PHE A 366 7.87 9.22 -21.26
C PHE A 366 8.28 8.05 -22.16
N LYS A 367 8.93 7.00 -21.61
CA LYS A 367 9.27 5.78 -22.36
C LYS A 367 8.05 5.03 -22.86
N ALA A 368 6.92 5.11 -22.15
CA ALA A 368 5.64 4.58 -22.62
C ALA A 368 5.04 5.40 -23.78
N GLY A 369 5.68 6.49 -24.21
CA GLY A 369 5.19 7.32 -25.33
C GLY A 369 4.15 8.35 -24.92
N VAL A 370 3.95 8.58 -23.62
CA VAL A 370 3.07 9.66 -23.14
C VAL A 370 3.77 11.00 -23.38
N PRO A 371 3.09 12.01 -23.97
CA PRO A 371 3.65 13.33 -24.16
C PRO A 371 4.19 13.94 -22.86
N LEU A 372 5.33 14.62 -22.94
CA LEU A 372 6.05 15.06 -21.73
C LEU A 372 5.22 15.98 -20.81
N VAL A 373 4.43 16.90 -21.38
CA VAL A 373 3.56 17.80 -20.61
C VAL A 373 2.51 17.01 -19.83
N GLU A 374 1.91 15.99 -20.45
CA GLU A 374 0.95 15.11 -19.78
C GLU A 374 1.65 14.24 -18.73
N ALA A 375 2.84 13.71 -19.05
CA ALA A 375 3.67 12.95 -18.14
C ALA A 375 4.02 13.75 -16.88
N LEU A 376 4.45 15.01 -17.00
CA LEU A 376 4.74 15.89 -15.87
C LEU A 376 3.50 16.13 -15.00
N GLY A 377 2.32 16.29 -15.61
CA GLY A 377 1.05 16.38 -14.87
C GLY A 377 0.75 15.12 -14.04
N ILE A 378 1.04 13.93 -14.57
CA ILE A 378 0.87 12.66 -13.87
C ILE A 378 1.93 12.50 -12.75
N VAL A 379 3.17 12.89 -13.03
CA VAL A 379 4.32 12.74 -12.13
C VAL A 379 4.22 13.67 -10.93
N ALA A 380 3.59 14.84 -11.04
CA ALA A 380 3.50 15.80 -9.94
C ALA A 380 3.00 15.14 -8.63
N GLY A 381 1.89 14.40 -8.71
CA GLY A 381 1.33 13.66 -7.56
C GLY A 381 2.13 12.43 -7.12
N ALA A 382 3.10 11.97 -7.92
CA ALA A 382 3.95 10.82 -7.64
C ALA A 382 5.18 11.15 -6.78
N THR A 383 5.58 12.42 -6.73
CA THR A 383 6.79 12.88 -6.01
C THR A 383 6.69 12.59 -4.50
N GLY A 384 5.47 12.58 -3.95
CA GLY A 384 5.18 12.27 -2.55
C GLY A 384 5.67 13.33 -1.57
N ASN A 385 5.99 14.52 -2.07
CA ASN A 385 6.27 15.71 -1.29
C ASN A 385 5.57 16.89 -1.97
N LYS A 386 4.77 17.65 -1.21
CA LYS A 386 3.93 18.71 -1.78
C LYS A 386 4.75 19.85 -2.42
N LEU A 387 5.94 20.14 -1.89
CA LEU A 387 6.87 21.12 -2.47
C LEU A 387 7.33 20.70 -3.87
N TYR A 388 7.64 19.41 -4.04
CA TYR A 388 8.02 18.86 -5.34
C TYR A 388 6.85 18.77 -6.30
N GLU A 389 5.66 18.40 -5.81
CA GLU A 389 4.44 18.37 -6.62
C GLU A 389 4.15 19.75 -7.24
N GLU A 390 4.17 20.81 -6.44
CA GLU A 390 3.96 22.19 -6.91
C GLU A 390 5.05 22.63 -7.89
N ALA A 391 6.31 22.27 -7.63
CA ALA A 391 7.41 22.55 -8.54
C ALA A 391 7.26 21.83 -9.89
N VAL A 392 6.83 20.57 -9.89
CA VAL A 392 6.59 19.81 -11.14
C VAL A 392 5.41 20.39 -11.91
N PHE A 393 4.36 20.88 -11.23
CA PHE A 393 3.28 21.60 -11.92
C PHE A 393 3.77 22.89 -12.58
N ARG A 394 4.60 23.68 -11.90
CA ARG A 394 5.22 24.86 -12.52
C ARG A 394 6.09 24.47 -13.71
N MET A 395 6.90 23.42 -13.59
CA MET A 395 7.70 22.92 -14.71
C MET A 395 6.86 22.46 -15.90
N ARG A 396 5.73 21.79 -15.64
CA ARG A 396 4.78 21.39 -16.69
C ARG A 396 4.27 22.63 -17.43
N ASP A 397 3.89 23.66 -16.71
CA ASP A 397 3.36 24.89 -17.28
C ASP A 397 4.45 25.57 -18.15
N ASP A 398 5.69 25.67 -17.66
CA ASP A 398 6.82 26.21 -18.44
C ASP A 398 7.09 25.39 -19.72
N VAL A 399 7.12 24.06 -19.62
CA VAL A 399 7.34 23.17 -20.77
C VAL A 399 6.18 23.23 -21.76
N SER A 400 4.94 23.44 -21.29
CA SER A 400 3.76 23.58 -22.16
C SER A 400 3.81 24.82 -23.05
N VAL A 401 4.54 25.86 -22.62
CA VAL A 401 4.78 27.10 -23.38
C VAL A 401 5.99 26.97 -24.31
N GLY A 402 6.71 25.84 -24.25
CA GLY A 402 7.83 25.51 -25.14
C GLY A 402 9.23 25.73 -24.54
N TYR A 403 9.33 26.01 -23.24
CA TYR A 403 10.65 26.05 -22.59
C TYR A 403 11.26 24.64 -22.47
N PRO A 404 12.58 24.50 -22.66
CA PRO A 404 13.28 23.25 -22.39
C PRO A 404 13.13 22.79 -20.94
N VAL A 405 13.08 21.48 -20.72
CA VAL A 405 12.82 20.89 -19.40
C VAL A 405 13.93 21.24 -18.41
N ASN A 406 15.18 21.23 -18.88
CA ASN A 406 16.32 21.61 -18.06
C ASN A 406 16.24 23.07 -17.55
N MET A 407 15.68 23.99 -18.33
CA MET A 407 15.46 25.38 -17.92
C MET A 407 14.34 25.48 -16.89
N ALA A 408 13.24 24.76 -17.10
CA ALA A 408 12.16 24.68 -16.11
C ALA A 408 12.65 24.13 -14.75
N MET A 409 13.52 23.11 -14.77
CA MET A 409 14.14 22.58 -13.55
C MET A 409 15.05 23.59 -12.83
N LYS A 410 15.80 24.41 -13.59
CA LYS A 410 16.65 25.46 -13.00
C LYS A 410 15.82 26.51 -12.28
N GLN A 411 14.67 26.91 -12.83
CA GLN A 411 13.84 27.97 -12.24
C GLN A 411 13.24 27.59 -10.89
N VAL A 412 12.89 26.31 -10.69
CA VAL A 412 12.33 25.86 -9.42
C VAL A 412 13.37 25.69 -8.31
N ASN A 413 14.68 25.66 -8.63
CA ASN A 413 15.79 25.58 -7.66
C ASN A 413 15.69 24.44 -6.63
N LEU A 414 15.05 23.32 -6.99
CA LEU A 414 14.92 22.13 -6.12
C LEU A 414 15.75 20.94 -6.60
N PHE A 415 16.18 20.95 -7.86
CA PHE A 415 16.90 19.84 -8.47
C PHE A 415 18.42 20.07 -8.39
N PRO A 416 19.21 19.08 -7.95
CA PRO A 416 20.66 19.14 -8.00
C PRO A 416 21.17 19.31 -9.42
N HIS A 417 22.38 19.88 -9.55
CA HIS A 417 22.98 20.17 -10.85
C HIS A 417 23.06 18.94 -11.76
N MET A 418 23.38 17.77 -11.20
CA MET A 418 23.46 16.50 -11.93
C MET A 418 22.13 16.14 -12.61
N VAL A 419 20.99 16.34 -11.94
CA VAL A 419 19.66 16.05 -12.51
C VAL A 419 19.38 16.96 -13.70
N ILE A 420 19.67 18.25 -13.54
CA ILE A 420 19.47 19.27 -14.57
C ILE A 420 20.33 18.97 -15.80
N GLN A 421 21.60 18.60 -15.60
CA GLN A 421 22.52 18.26 -16.68
C GLN A 421 22.12 16.98 -17.41
N MET A 422 21.81 15.90 -16.69
CA MET A 422 21.37 14.64 -17.30
C MET A 422 20.08 14.83 -18.10
N THR A 423 19.16 15.67 -17.61
CA THR A 423 17.95 16.05 -18.34
C THR A 423 18.30 16.81 -19.62
N ALA A 424 19.20 17.80 -19.54
CA ALA A 424 19.63 18.56 -20.72
C ALA A 424 20.24 17.66 -21.81
N ILE A 425 21.15 16.77 -21.42
CA ILE A 425 21.79 15.80 -22.33
C ILE A 425 20.73 14.86 -22.94
N GLY A 426 19.79 14.37 -22.12
CA GLY A 426 18.73 13.49 -22.56
C GLY A 426 17.74 14.17 -23.52
N GLU A 427 17.42 15.43 -23.28
CA GLU A 427 16.54 16.23 -24.14
C GLU A 427 17.20 16.53 -25.48
N GLU A 428 18.47 16.97 -25.49
CA GLU A 428 19.25 17.22 -26.72
C GLU A 428 19.49 15.94 -27.55
N ALA A 429 19.74 14.81 -26.88
CA ALA A 429 19.98 13.53 -27.53
C ALA A 429 18.69 12.74 -27.87
N GLY A 430 17.51 13.24 -27.48
CA GLY A 430 16.24 12.53 -27.65
C GLY A 430 16.13 11.23 -26.81
N ALA A 431 16.95 11.10 -25.76
CA ALA A 431 17.05 9.94 -24.87
C ALA A 431 16.76 10.32 -23.40
N LEU A 432 15.76 11.18 -23.19
CA LEU A 432 15.40 11.71 -21.88
C LEU A 432 15.00 10.60 -20.89
N ASP A 433 14.30 9.57 -21.35
CA ASP A 433 13.95 8.41 -20.54
C ASP A 433 15.20 7.69 -20.00
N ALA A 434 16.19 7.42 -20.85
CA ALA A 434 17.41 6.72 -20.46
C ALA A 434 18.22 7.52 -19.43
N MET A 435 18.34 8.84 -19.61
CA MET A 435 19.05 9.71 -18.67
C MET A 435 18.31 9.82 -17.32
N LEU A 436 16.99 9.99 -17.35
CA LEU A 436 16.19 10.04 -16.12
C LEU A 436 16.17 8.69 -15.38
N PHE A 437 16.27 7.55 -16.08
CA PHE A 437 16.47 6.26 -15.44
C PHE A 437 17.78 6.19 -14.66
N LYS A 438 18.87 6.74 -15.19
CA LYS A 438 20.16 6.80 -14.49
C LYS A 438 20.12 7.72 -13.28
N VAL A 439 19.46 8.86 -13.40
CA VAL A 439 19.18 9.74 -12.26
C VAL A 439 18.40 9.00 -11.18
N ALA A 440 17.34 8.27 -11.56
CA ALA A 440 16.53 7.50 -10.62
C ALA A 440 17.35 6.43 -9.88
N GLU A 441 18.15 5.64 -10.61
CA GLU A 441 19.01 4.61 -10.02
C GLU A 441 19.99 5.19 -9.00
N TYR A 442 20.64 6.31 -9.34
CA TYR A 442 21.56 6.99 -8.44
C TYR A 442 20.88 7.48 -7.15
N PHE A 443 19.75 8.18 -7.27
CA PHE A 443 19.06 8.70 -6.08
C PHE A 443 18.35 7.60 -5.27
N GLU A 444 17.93 6.50 -5.89
CA GLU A 444 17.45 5.30 -5.19
C GLU A 444 18.58 4.68 -4.35
N GLU A 445 19.81 4.63 -4.87
CA GLU A 445 20.99 4.18 -4.13
C GLU A 445 21.32 5.13 -2.97
N GLU A 446 21.32 6.44 -3.19
CA GLU A 446 21.52 7.44 -2.14
C GLU A 446 20.46 7.35 -1.03
N VAL A 447 19.20 7.05 -1.38
CA VAL A 447 18.16 6.79 -0.37
C VAL A 447 18.47 5.53 0.43
N ASN A 448 18.93 4.45 -0.20
CA ASN A 448 19.32 3.23 0.52
C ASN A 448 20.50 3.51 1.46
N ASN A 449 21.54 4.18 0.99
CA ASN A 449 22.72 4.53 1.78
C ASN A 449 22.36 5.40 3.00
N ALA A 450 21.47 6.38 2.82
CA ALA A 450 21.01 7.23 3.92
C ALA A 450 20.15 6.47 4.93
N VAL A 451 19.34 5.49 4.49
CA VAL A 451 18.59 4.60 5.39
C VAL A 451 19.52 3.69 6.19
N ASP A 452 20.58 3.17 5.56
CA ASP A 452 21.58 2.35 6.23
C ASP A 452 22.38 3.17 7.26
N ALA A 453 22.81 4.39 6.89
CA ALA A 453 23.46 5.32 7.80
C ALA A 453 22.60 5.68 9.01
N LEU A 454 21.29 5.93 8.81
CA LEU A 454 20.35 6.17 9.91
C LEU A 454 20.29 4.98 10.86
N SER A 455 20.33 3.77 10.32
CA SER A 455 20.30 2.53 11.11
C SER A 455 21.58 2.37 11.94
N SER A 456 22.74 2.67 11.36
CA SER A 456 24.03 2.65 12.07
C SER A 456 24.13 3.71 13.17
N LEU A 457 23.52 4.90 12.98
CA LEU A 457 23.52 5.96 13.99
C LEU A 457 22.61 5.66 15.19
N LEU A 458 21.54 4.87 14.99
CA LEU A 458 20.65 4.47 16.07
C LEU A 458 21.37 3.60 17.09
N GLU A 459 22.34 2.77 16.68
CA GLU A 459 23.00 1.83 17.58
C GLU A 459 23.80 2.53 18.70
N PRO A 460 24.72 3.48 18.44
CA PRO A 460 25.39 4.25 19.49
C PRO A 460 24.41 5.04 20.37
N LEU A 461 23.36 5.62 19.78
CA LEU A 461 22.37 6.40 20.53
C LEU A 461 21.63 5.51 21.52
N ILE A 462 21.25 4.30 21.11
CA ILE A 462 20.62 3.31 21.98
C ILE A 462 21.58 2.87 23.09
N MET A 463 22.86 2.63 22.78
CA MET A 463 23.85 2.30 23.81
C MET A 463 23.99 3.40 24.85
N VAL A 464 24.08 4.66 24.43
CA VAL A 464 24.14 5.81 25.35
C VAL A 464 22.86 5.92 26.18
N PHE A 465 21.70 5.75 25.55
CA PHE A 465 20.40 5.78 26.24
C PHE A 465 20.28 4.68 27.30
N ILE A 466 20.61 3.44 26.94
CA ILE A 466 20.59 2.29 27.87
C ILE A 466 21.63 2.47 28.97
N GLY A 467 22.84 2.87 28.61
CA GLY A 467 23.90 3.14 29.58
C GLY A 467 23.49 4.21 30.58
N THR A 468 22.81 5.26 30.13
CA THR A 468 22.31 6.32 31.01
C THR A 468 21.19 5.83 31.92
N ILE A 469 20.22 5.09 31.38
CA ILE A 469 19.10 4.56 32.19
C ILE A 469 19.60 3.51 33.18
N VAL A 470 20.24 2.45 32.71
CA VAL A 470 20.69 1.33 33.55
C VAL A 470 21.79 1.80 34.50
N GLY A 471 22.76 2.58 34.01
CA GLY A 471 23.82 3.14 34.85
C GLY A 471 23.28 4.08 35.92
N GLY A 472 22.34 4.96 35.56
CA GLY A 472 21.64 5.82 36.52
C GLY A 472 20.89 5.02 37.57
N MET A 473 20.22 3.94 37.18
CA MET A 473 19.51 3.06 38.12
C MET A 473 20.47 2.35 39.07
N VAL A 474 21.57 1.79 38.56
CA VAL A 474 22.61 1.14 39.37
C VAL A 474 23.19 2.13 40.38
N ILE A 475 23.61 3.32 39.94
CA ILE A 475 24.13 4.36 40.84
C ILE A 475 23.08 4.70 41.91
N GLY A 476 21.81 4.88 41.52
CA GLY A 476 20.73 5.21 42.45
C GLY A 476 20.43 4.12 43.47
N MET A 477 20.71 2.86 43.13
CA MET A 477 20.57 1.71 44.04
C MET A 477 21.79 1.52 44.96
N TYR A 478 23.00 1.85 44.50
CA TYR A 478 24.23 1.71 45.31
C TYR A 478 24.52 2.93 46.20
N LEU A 479 24.12 4.13 45.78
CA LEU A 479 24.32 5.37 46.54
C LEU A 479 23.81 5.29 47.99
N PRO A 480 22.62 4.71 48.26
CA PRO A 480 22.15 4.51 49.61
C PRO A 480 23.12 3.65 50.44
N ILE A 481 23.61 2.52 49.91
CA ILE A 481 24.51 1.59 50.62
C ILE A 481 25.75 2.33 51.15
N PHE A 482 26.35 3.20 50.34
CA PHE A 482 27.51 4.00 50.76
C PHE A 482 27.19 4.99 51.88
N LYS A 483 25.98 5.56 51.90
CA LYS A 483 25.56 6.47 52.97
C LYS A 483 25.26 5.77 54.29
N LEU A 484 24.70 4.56 54.27
CA LEU A 484 24.53 3.78 55.52
C LEU A 484 25.86 3.41 56.16
N GLY A 485 26.86 3.05 55.34
CA GLY A 485 28.21 2.78 55.84
C GLY A 485 28.87 3.97 56.55
N ALA A 486 28.47 5.21 56.21
CA ALA A 486 28.97 6.44 56.83
C ALA A 486 28.19 6.88 58.08
N VAL A 487 27.06 6.24 58.40
CA VAL A 487 26.23 6.54 59.59
C VAL A 487 26.43 5.50 60.70
N VAL A 488 26.92 4.31 60.35
CA VAL A 488 27.15 3.18 61.27
C VAL A 488 28.63 3.07 61.71
N GLY A 489 29.52 3.88 61.16
CA GLY A 489 30.88 4.12 61.66
C GLY A 489 31.02 5.56 62.11
#